data_AF-A0A848WUJ9-F1
#
_entry.id   AF-A0A848WUJ9-F1
#
_cell.length_a   1.000
_cell.length_b   1.000
_cell.length_c   1.000
_cell.angle_alpha   90.00
_cell.angle_beta   90.00
_cell.angle_gamma   90.00
#
_symmetry.space_group_name_H-M   'P 1'
#
loop_
_entity.id
_entity.type
_entity.pdbx_description
1 polymer ?
#
loop_
_entity_poly.entity_id
_entity_poly.type
_entity_poly.pdbx_seq_one_letter_code
_entity_poly.pdbx_strand_id
1 'polypeptide(L)'
;MKNKLALALTATLTLSLIPAYAATRKSKSSDTSMSDKAAQTETAKIPGPSEASKKLVSGLTTTQKSKLLVLLNEGTAKDLVSIDGVAGVRAASIIESRPFDKVEQVSLVKGIGKVTFQKMIEHGKSLTARRSSSSSSKSKKS
;
A
#
# COMPACT_ATOMS: atom_id res chain seq x y z
N MET A 1 -11.26 52.78 28.55
CA MET A 1 -12.14 53.05 27.38
C MET A 1 -11.42 54.00 26.42
N LYS A 2 -10.99 53.54 25.24
CA LYS A 2 -10.34 54.39 24.22
C LYS A 2 -10.65 53.85 22.81
N ASN A 3 -11.90 54.03 22.37
CA ASN A 3 -12.40 53.52 21.09
C ASN A 3 -12.83 54.70 20.21
N LYS A 4 -11.89 55.30 19.47
CA LYS A 4 -12.14 56.35 18.47
C LYS A 4 -11.09 56.30 17.36
N LEU A 5 -11.43 55.71 16.21
CA LEU A 5 -11.66 56.46 14.97
C LEU A 5 -12.13 55.47 13.89
N ALA A 6 -13.25 55.79 13.24
CA ALA A 6 -13.56 55.22 11.94
C ALA A 6 -13.01 56.15 10.88
N LEU A 7 -12.39 55.60 9.84
CA LEU A 7 -12.20 56.31 8.57
C LEU A 7 -12.18 55.28 7.44
N ALA A 8 -13.26 55.26 6.65
CA ALA A 8 -13.31 54.49 5.42
C ALA A 8 -12.70 55.33 4.29
N LEU A 9 -11.81 54.72 3.49
CA LEU A 9 -11.25 55.35 2.29
C LEU A 9 -11.14 54.34 1.14
N THR A 10 -12.14 54.43 0.26
CA THR A 10 -12.08 54.31 -1.20
C THR A 10 -11.24 53.22 -1.87
N ALA A 11 -11.99 52.31 -2.50
CA ALA A 11 -11.65 51.45 -3.63
C ALA A 11 -10.52 51.91 -4.60
N THR A 12 -9.73 50.93 -5.04
CA THR A 12 -9.29 50.84 -6.45
C THR A 12 -9.48 49.42 -6.99
N LEU A 13 -10.07 49.34 -8.17
CA LEU A 13 -10.35 48.12 -8.93
C LEU A 13 -9.13 47.78 -9.81
N THR A 14 -8.41 46.69 -9.53
CA THR A 14 -7.41 46.15 -10.46
C THR A 14 -7.59 44.64 -10.64
N LEU A 15 -8.37 44.28 -11.66
CA LEU A 15 -8.47 42.92 -12.16
C LEU A 15 -7.17 42.56 -12.90
N SER A 16 -6.22 41.93 -12.19
CA SER A 16 -4.97 41.43 -12.79
C SER A 16 -4.98 39.90 -12.84
N LEU A 17 -5.02 39.36 -14.06
CA LEU A 17 -4.97 37.94 -14.35
C LEU A 17 -3.51 37.47 -14.27
N ILE A 18 -3.19 36.53 -13.38
CA ILE A 18 -1.88 35.85 -13.35
C ILE A 18 -2.09 34.34 -13.35
N PRO A 19 -1.83 33.64 -14.47
CA PRO A 19 -1.87 32.18 -14.52
C PRO A 19 -0.54 31.56 -14.04
N ALA A 20 -0.67 30.38 -13.42
CA ALA A 20 0.28 29.27 -13.34
C ALA A 20 1.81 29.56 -13.44
N TYR A 21 2.57 29.25 -12.39
CA TYR A 21 3.33 27.99 -12.34
C TYR A 21 3.91 27.66 -10.95
N ALA A 22 3.98 26.36 -10.65
CA ALA A 22 4.91 25.63 -9.76
C ALA A 22 5.37 26.14 -8.38
N ALA A 23 5.42 25.16 -7.46
CA ALA A 23 6.24 25.08 -6.24
C ALA A 23 5.86 25.94 -5.02
N THR A 24 5.45 25.25 -3.94
CA THR A 24 6.25 25.15 -2.70
C THR A 24 5.70 24.05 -1.76
N ARG A 25 6.40 23.81 -0.65
CA ARG A 25 6.27 22.62 0.21
C ARG A 25 5.49 22.87 1.51
N LYS A 26 4.77 21.82 1.95
CA LYS A 26 4.71 21.28 3.34
C LYS A 26 3.88 22.03 4.42
N SER A 27 3.20 21.21 5.24
CA SER A 27 2.42 21.53 6.45
C SER A 27 1.09 22.27 6.20
N LYS A 28 0.07 22.24 7.06
CA LYS A 28 -0.02 21.77 8.46
C LYS A 28 -1.43 21.23 8.79
N SER A 29 -1.54 20.47 9.87
CA SER A 29 -2.79 20.01 10.50
C SER A 29 -3.65 21.14 11.08
N SER A 30 -4.98 21.05 11.00
CA SER A 30 -5.89 20.83 12.16
C SER A 30 -7.38 21.08 11.84
N ASP A 31 -8.24 20.15 12.26
CA ASP A 31 -9.63 20.30 12.74
C ASP A 31 -10.70 21.03 11.89
N THR A 32 -11.80 20.33 11.56
CA THR A 32 -13.20 20.79 11.79
C THR A 32 -14.19 19.63 11.57
N SER A 33 -15.18 19.56 12.47
CA SER A 33 -16.28 18.58 12.56
C SER A 33 -17.63 19.32 12.43
N MET A 34 -18.74 18.78 11.91
CA MET A 34 -19.11 17.43 11.41
C MET A 34 -20.41 17.56 10.56
N SER A 35 -20.84 16.47 9.88
CA SER A 35 -22.22 16.26 9.35
C SER A 35 -22.65 17.15 8.15
N ASP A 36 -23.51 16.76 7.20
CA ASP A 36 -24.38 15.59 6.98
C ASP A 36 -24.51 15.30 5.46
N LYS A 37 -24.56 14.01 5.05
CA LYS A 37 -25.58 13.52 4.10
C LYS A 37 -25.62 11.98 4.00
N ALA A 38 -26.79 11.42 4.32
CA ALA A 38 -27.28 10.11 3.85
C ALA A 38 -27.42 10.07 2.30
N ALA A 39 -27.56 8.93 1.61
CA ALA A 39 -27.27 7.51 1.86
C ALA A 39 -27.56 6.76 0.54
N GLN A 40 -27.12 5.50 0.41
CA GLN A 40 -27.40 4.59 -0.72
C GLN A 40 -26.68 5.01 -2.04
N THR A 41 -26.33 4.11 -2.98
CA THR A 41 -26.87 2.76 -3.24
C THR A 41 -25.79 1.78 -3.77
N GLU A 42 -25.95 0.51 -3.41
CA GLU A 42 -25.71 -0.70 -4.22
C GLU A 42 -24.37 -1.03 -4.94
N THR A 43 -23.84 -2.20 -4.56
CA THR A 43 -23.44 -3.26 -5.50
C THR A 43 -22.25 -2.99 -6.44
N ALA A 44 -21.17 -2.47 -5.88
CA ALA A 44 -19.83 -2.70 -6.45
C ALA A 44 -19.41 -4.17 -6.25
N LYS A 45 -19.99 -5.05 -7.10
CA LYS A 45 -19.58 -6.43 -7.40
C LYS A 45 -18.11 -6.66 -7.04
N ILE A 46 -17.86 -7.36 -5.93
CA ILE A 46 -16.50 -7.76 -5.54
C ILE A 46 -15.88 -8.42 -6.77
N PRO A 47 -14.79 -7.87 -7.35
CA PRO A 47 -14.03 -8.62 -8.33
C PRO A 47 -13.40 -9.76 -7.54
N GLY A 48 -14.07 -10.92 -7.55
CA GLY A 48 -13.58 -12.11 -6.86
C GLY A 48 -12.14 -12.38 -7.28
N PRO A 49 -11.31 -12.97 -6.39
CA PRO A 49 -9.87 -13.16 -6.62
C PRO A 49 -9.65 -13.68 -8.04
N SER A 50 -9.00 -12.84 -8.86
CA SER A 50 -8.89 -13.02 -10.30
C SER A 50 -8.43 -14.44 -10.62
N GLU A 51 -8.99 -15.07 -11.66
CA GLU A 51 -8.51 -16.38 -12.12
C GLU A 51 -6.99 -16.37 -12.39
N ALA A 52 -6.43 -15.20 -12.73
CA ALA A 52 -4.99 -15.00 -12.84
C ALA A 52 -4.24 -15.13 -11.49
N SER A 53 -4.77 -14.68 -10.35
CA SER A 53 -4.10 -14.89 -9.06
C SER A 53 -4.18 -16.35 -8.62
N LYS A 54 -5.34 -17.01 -8.72
CA LYS A 54 -5.49 -18.47 -8.46
C LYS A 54 -4.46 -19.32 -9.23
N LYS A 55 -4.31 -19.07 -10.54
CA LYS A 55 -3.35 -19.77 -11.42
C LYS A 55 -1.88 -19.57 -11.03
N LEU A 56 -1.55 -18.51 -10.29
CA LEU A 56 -0.20 -18.31 -9.76
C LEU A 56 -0.01 -19.02 -8.42
N VAL A 57 -1.03 -19.06 -7.56
CA VAL A 57 -0.96 -19.78 -6.28
C VAL A 57 -1.02 -21.30 -6.46
N SER A 58 -1.53 -21.83 -7.58
CA SER A 58 -1.47 -23.27 -7.86
C SER A 58 -0.04 -23.82 -7.99
N GLY A 59 0.96 -22.97 -8.27
CA GLY A 59 2.38 -23.34 -8.33
C GLY A 59 3.11 -23.33 -6.97
N LEU A 60 2.39 -23.27 -5.84
CA LEU A 60 2.95 -23.35 -4.48
C LEU A 60 2.49 -24.63 -3.77
N THR A 61 3.34 -25.20 -2.92
CA THR A 61 2.93 -26.24 -1.96
C THR A 61 2.12 -25.65 -0.82
N THR A 62 1.29 -26.46 -0.14
CA THR A 62 0.46 -26.01 1.00
C THR A 62 1.31 -25.35 2.10
N THR A 63 2.48 -25.90 2.41
CA THR A 63 3.43 -25.35 3.41
C THR A 63 4.02 -24.01 2.99
N GLN A 64 4.23 -23.77 1.70
CA GLN A 64 4.66 -22.47 1.20
C GLN A 64 3.53 -21.44 1.28
N LYS A 65 2.29 -21.84 0.93
CA LYS A 65 1.10 -20.98 1.03
C LYS A 65 0.83 -20.55 2.47
N SER A 66 0.88 -21.47 3.42
CA SER A 66 0.63 -21.15 4.84
C SER A 66 1.71 -20.23 5.41
N LYS A 67 2.99 -20.51 5.16
CA LYS A 67 4.10 -19.61 5.56
C LYS A 67 3.98 -18.22 4.94
N LEU A 68 3.63 -18.12 3.66
CA LEU A 68 3.43 -16.84 3.00
C LEU A 68 2.22 -16.10 3.58
N LEU A 69 1.11 -16.80 3.85
CA LEU A 69 -0.09 -16.21 4.46
C LEU A 69 0.17 -15.69 5.88
N VAL A 70 0.92 -16.44 6.70
CA VAL A 70 1.38 -16.00 8.02
C VAL A 70 2.26 -14.75 7.88
N LEU A 71 3.24 -14.73 6.96
CA LEU A 71 4.06 -13.54 6.72
C LEU A 71 3.22 -12.32 6.26
N LEU A 72 2.13 -12.53 5.52
CA LEU A 72 1.25 -11.46 5.06
C LEU A 72 0.37 -10.90 6.20
N ASN A 73 -0.10 -11.74 7.12
CA ASN A 73 -0.96 -11.37 8.26
C ASN A 73 -0.17 -10.85 9.47
N GLU A 74 1.00 -11.43 9.76
CA GLU A 74 1.77 -11.17 10.99
C GLU A 74 3.08 -10.42 10.72
N GLY A 75 3.65 -10.52 9.52
CA GLY A 75 4.96 -9.95 9.19
C GLY A 75 5.03 -8.44 9.40
N THR A 76 6.20 -7.93 9.75
CA THR A 76 6.43 -6.49 9.92
C THR A 76 6.51 -5.78 8.57
N ALA A 77 6.46 -4.45 8.58
CA ALA A 77 6.69 -3.65 7.38
C ALA A 77 8.06 -3.96 6.72
N LYS A 78 9.09 -4.36 7.48
CA LYS A 78 10.39 -4.76 6.93
C LYS A 78 10.35 -6.12 6.23
N ASP A 79 9.58 -7.07 6.77
CA ASP A 79 9.44 -8.40 6.16
C ASP A 79 8.67 -8.31 4.84
N LEU A 80 7.63 -7.46 4.80
CA LEU A 80 6.89 -7.16 3.58
C LEU A 80 7.77 -6.44 2.54
N VAL A 81 8.57 -5.45 2.94
CA VAL A 81 9.49 -4.73 2.05
C VAL A 81 10.67 -5.59 1.57
N SER A 82 10.98 -6.69 2.25
CA SER A 82 11.97 -7.67 1.79
C SER A 82 11.48 -8.47 0.57
N ILE A 83 10.19 -8.42 0.24
CA ILE A 83 9.65 -9.00 -0.98
C ILE A 83 9.92 -8.06 -2.16
N ASP A 84 10.60 -8.57 -3.20
CA ASP A 84 10.88 -7.79 -4.41
C ASP A 84 9.59 -7.20 -5.03
N GLY A 85 9.62 -5.91 -5.33
CA GLY A 85 8.47 -5.15 -5.84
C GLY A 85 7.49 -4.66 -4.77
N VAL A 86 7.68 -4.99 -3.48
CA VAL A 86 6.92 -4.42 -2.37
C VAL A 86 7.77 -3.32 -1.71
N ALA A 87 7.29 -2.08 -1.79
CA ALA A 87 7.90 -0.91 -1.13
C ALA A 87 6.99 -0.41 0.00
N GLY A 88 7.46 0.55 0.82
CA GLY A 88 6.74 1.03 2.02
C GLY A 88 5.26 1.37 1.80
N VAL A 89 4.90 2.00 0.68
CA VAL A 89 3.49 2.31 0.34
C VAL A 89 2.67 1.04 0.13
N ARG A 90 3.20 0.03 -0.58
CA ARG A 90 2.53 -1.26 -0.78
C ARG A 90 2.47 -2.07 0.51
N ALA A 91 3.52 -2.04 1.33
CA ALA A 91 3.54 -2.71 2.63
C ALA A 91 2.51 -2.11 3.58
N ALA A 92 2.36 -0.78 3.63
CA ALA A 92 1.29 -0.10 4.37
C ALA A 92 -0.09 -0.58 3.91
N SER A 93 -0.39 -0.56 2.60
CA SER A 93 -1.69 -1.03 2.10
C SER A 93 -1.96 -2.52 2.37
N ILE A 94 -0.93 -3.37 2.42
CA ILE A 94 -1.07 -4.78 2.85
C ILE A 94 -1.43 -4.85 4.34
N ILE A 95 -0.79 -4.06 5.19
CA ILE A 95 -1.07 -4.01 6.64
C ILE A 95 -2.49 -3.47 6.91
N GLU A 96 -2.89 -2.41 6.21
CA GLU A 96 -4.24 -1.81 6.27
C GLU A 96 -5.35 -2.79 5.83
N SER A 97 -5.03 -3.73 4.95
CA SER A 97 -6.00 -4.68 4.39
C SER A 97 -6.06 -6.03 5.12
N ARG A 98 -5.41 -6.16 6.30
CA ARG A 98 -5.48 -7.36 7.14
C ARG A 98 -6.86 -7.49 7.78
N PRO A 99 -7.36 -8.72 8.04
CA PRO A 99 -6.72 -10.02 7.82
C PRO A 99 -6.98 -10.62 6.43
N PHE A 100 -6.11 -11.54 6.00
CA PHE A 100 -6.28 -12.36 4.79
C PHE A 100 -6.51 -13.84 5.14
N ASP A 101 -7.55 -14.46 4.56
CA ASP A 101 -7.82 -15.90 4.61
C ASP A 101 -7.00 -16.67 3.55
N LYS A 102 -6.71 -16.01 2.42
CA LYS A 102 -6.07 -16.59 1.25
C LYS A 102 -5.06 -15.62 0.66
N VAL A 103 -3.91 -16.15 0.24
CA VAL A 103 -2.85 -15.41 -0.47
C VAL A 103 -3.43 -14.64 -1.68
N GLU A 104 -4.43 -15.21 -2.36
CA GLU A 104 -5.13 -14.61 -3.50
C GLU A 104 -5.78 -13.24 -3.20
N GLN A 105 -6.28 -13.01 -1.98
CA GLN A 105 -6.92 -11.74 -1.59
C GLN A 105 -5.94 -10.56 -1.64
N VAL A 106 -4.63 -10.80 -1.49
CA VAL A 106 -3.61 -9.74 -1.58
C VAL A 106 -3.54 -9.12 -2.99
N SER A 107 -3.99 -9.84 -4.03
CA SER A 107 -4.14 -9.26 -5.38
C SER A 107 -5.26 -8.23 -5.52
N LEU A 108 -6.11 -8.06 -4.49
CA LEU A 108 -7.15 -7.03 -4.41
C LEU A 108 -6.66 -5.75 -3.71
N VAL A 109 -5.50 -5.80 -3.05
CA VAL A 109 -4.94 -4.66 -2.29
C VAL A 109 -4.47 -3.57 -3.24
N LYS A 110 -4.82 -2.32 -2.91
CA LYS A 110 -4.48 -1.14 -3.73
C LYS A 110 -2.97 -1.08 -4.02
N GLY A 111 -2.63 -1.06 -5.31
CA GLY A 111 -1.24 -0.98 -5.78
C GLY A 111 -0.52 -2.33 -5.92
N ILE A 112 -1.14 -3.46 -5.58
CA ILE A 112 -0.60 -4.81 -5.86
C ILE A 112 -1.08 -5.26 -7.25
N GLY A 113 -0.21 -5.13 -8.25
CA GLY A 113 -0.47 -5.65 -9.60
C GLY A 113 -0.03 -7.10 -9.77
N LYS A 114 -0.42 -7.73 -10.89
CA LYS A 114 -0.05 -9.12 -11.24
C LYS A 114 1.46 -9.40 -11.12
N VAL A 115 2.32 -8.47 -11.53
CA VAL A 115 3.78 -8.61 -11.44
C VAL A 115 4.27 -8.62 -10.00
N THR A 116 3.79 -7.68 -9.17
CA THR A 116 4.10 -7.66 -7.72
C THR A 116 3.63 -8.95 -7.06
N PHE A 117 2.41 -9.39 -7.38
CA PHE A 117 1.86 -10.64 -6.86
C PHE A 117 2.71 -11.86 -7.26
N GLN A 118 3.20 -11.95 -8.50
CA GLN A 118 4.13 -13.00 -8.94
C GLN A 118 5.40 -13.05 -8.08
N LYS A 119 6.02 -11.90 -7.80
CA LYS A 119 7.21 -11.82 -6.94
C LYS A 119 6.92 -12.25 -5.48
N MET A 120 5.73 -11.95 -4.96
CA MET A 120 5.28 -12.45 -3.65
C MET A 120 5.14 -13.98 -3.62
N ILE A 121 4.62 -14.57 -4.70
CA ILE A 121 4.56 -16.04 -4.88
C ILE A 121 5.96 -16.64 -4.99
N GLU A 122 6.89 -16.01 -5.71
CA GLU A 122 8.29 -16.45 -5.83
C GLU A 122 9.03 -16.40 -4.49
N HIS A 123 8.85 -15.33 -3.71
CA HIS A 123 9.33 -15.25 -2.32
C HIS A 123 8.73 -16.37 -1.46
N GLY A 124 7.43 -16.64 -1.60
CA GLY A 124 6.77 -17.79 -0.94
C GLY A 124 7.42 -19.14 -1.24
N LYS A 125 7.96 -19.35 -2.45
CA LYS A 125 8.71 -20.57 -2.80
C LYS A 125 10.06 -20.65 -2.09
N SER A 126 10.76 -19.53 -1.91
CA SER A 126 12.08 -19.51 -1.25
C SER A 126 12.00 -19.74 0.26
N LEU A 127 10.90 -19.39 0.92
CA LEU A 127 10.64 -19.62 2.37
C LEU A 127 10.77 -21.09 2.83
N THR A 128 10.78 -22.06 1.89
CA THR A 128 11.01 -23.49 2.19
C THR A 128 12.32 -24.04 1.62
N ALA A 129 13.07 -23.30 0.81
CA ALA A 129 14.27 -23.78 0.10
C ALA A 129 15.54 -23.87 0.98
N ARG A 130 15.42 -23.61 2.29
CA ARG A 130 16.53 -23.44 3.25
C ARG A 130 17.32 -24.72 3.60
N ARG A 131 17.35 -25.73 2.71
CA ARG A 131 18.10 -26.99 2.85
C ARG A 131 19.07 -27.30 1.70
N SER A 132 19.13 -26.48 0.63
CA SER A 132 19.86 -26.85 -0.61
C SER A 132 20.98 -25.90 -1.06
N SER A 133 21.41 -24.93 -0.24
CA SER A 133 22.47 -23.96 -0.65
C SER A 133 23.56 -23.68 0.39
N SER A 134 23.64 -24.46 1.48
CA SER A 134 24.67 -24.32 2.52
C SER A 134 25.69 -25.47 2.55
N SER A 135 25.79 -26.28 1.49
CA SER A 135 26.64 -27.48 1.44
C SER A 135 27.79 -27.43 0.42
N SER A 136 28.02 -26.29 -0.26
CA SER A 136 28.96 -26.22 -1.41
C SER A 136 29.99 -25.08 -1.34
N SER A 137 30.66 -24.86 -0.19
CA SER A 137 31.90 -24.07 -0.17
C SER A 137 32.73 -24.19 1.13
N LYS A 138 33.64 -25.18 1.26
CA LYS A 138 35.04 -24.99 1.76
C LYS A 138 35.98 -26.23 1.75
N SER A 139 35.86 -27.21 0.85
CA SER A 139 36.94 -28.20 0.65
C SER A 139 38.03 -27.66 -0.29
N LYS A 140 38.84 -26.70 0.18
CA LYS A 140 40.11 -26.28 -0.49
C LYS A 140 41.03 -25.44 0.40
N LYS A 141 41.93 -26.13 1.12
CA LYS A 141 43.31 -25.77 1.50
C LYS A 141 43.91 -27.08 2.03
N SER A 142 44.83 -27.68 1.28
CA SER A 142 46.29 -27.45 1.35
C SER A 142 46.89 -28.19 2.53
#